data_AF-A0A533WGQ8-F1
#
_entry.id   AF-A0A533WGQ8-F1
#
_cell.length_a   1.000
_cell.length_b   1.000
_cell.length_c   1.000
_cell.angle_alpha   90.00
_cell.angle_beta   90.00
_cell.angle_gamma   90.00
#
_symmetry.space_group_name_H-M   'P 1'
#
loop_
_entity.id
_entity.type
_entity.pdbx_description
1 polymer ?
#
loop_
_entity_poly.entity_id
_entity_poly.type
_entity_poly.pdbx_seq_one_letter_code
_entity_poly.pdbx_strand_id
1 'polypeptide(L)'
;EKRDEKRIRRLKMEISLQMQTKNYNLNTALKNYIDPRLYKSWGDYAGLDWTKIYTKSMQRKFAWVSYSKTRWETEEKVIEAVTLSKTGGSGNR
;
A
#
# COMPACT_ATOMS: atom_id res chain seq x y z
N GLU A 1 11.30 -24.34 -19.80
CA GLU A 1 11.63 -24.37 -18.35
C GLU A 1 11.63 -23.02 -17.67
N LYS A 2 12.68 -22.18 -17.73
CA LYS A 2 12.72 -20.92 -16.95
C LYS A 2 11.56 -19.95 -17.19
N ARG A 3 10.94 -19.96 -18.38
CA ARG A 3 9.77 -19.11 -18.71
C ARG A 3 8.48 -19.67 -18.09
N ASP A 4 8.29 -20.98 -18.19
CA ASP A 4 7.08 -21.66 -17.74
C ASP A 4 7.02 -21.69 -16.21
N GLU A 5 8.15 -21.92 -15.55
CA GLU A 5 8.27 -21.82 -14.10
C GLU A 5 7.93 -20.42 -13.57
N LYS A 6 8.42 -19.36 -14.24
CA LYS A 6 8.07 -17.98 -13.87
C LYS A 6 6.57 -17.72 -14.03
N ARG A 7 5.95 -18.25 -15.08
CA ARG A 7 4.51 -18.14 -15.31
C ARG A 7 3.71 -18.86 -14.24
N ILE A 8 4.10 -20.09 -13.88
CA ILE A 8 3.47 -20.86 -12.81
C ILE A 8 3.59 -20.12 -11.47
N ARG A 9 4.78 -19.60 -11.14
CA ARG A 9 4.99 -18.83 -9.91
C ARG A 9 4.11 -17.59 -9.86
N ARG A 10 4.02 -16.83 -10.96
CA ARG A 10 3.15 -15.66 -11.06
C ARG A 10 1.68 -16.02 -10.83
N LEU A 11 1.18 -17.06 -11.50
CA LEU A 11 -0.22 -17.49 -11.36
C LEU A 11 -0.52 -17.95 -9.93
N LYS A 12 0.40 -18.66 -9.28
CA LYS A 12 0.27 -19.04 -7.86
C LYS A 12 0.16 -17.82 -6.94
N MET A 13 0.97 -16.78 -7.17
CA MET A 13 0.88 -15.53 -6.41
C MET A 13 -0.45 -14.81 -6.66
N GLU A 14 -0.91 -14.75 -7.91
CA GLU A 14 -2.19 -14.11 -8.28
C GLU A 14 -3.37 -14.83 -7.62
N ILE A 15 -3.40 -16.17 -7.62
CA ILE A 15 -4.44 -16.97 -6.94
C ILE A 15 -4.41 -16.71 -5.43
N SER A 16 -3.24 -16.77 -4.81
CA SER A 16 -3.10 -16.52 -3.36
C SER A 16 -3.57 -15.12 -2.98
N LEU A 17 -3.22 -14.11 -3.80
CA LEU A 17 -3.66 -12.75 -3.59
C LEU A 17 -5.18 -12.65 -3.64
N GLN A 18 -5.80 -13.21 -4.68
CA GLN A 18 -7.26 -13.21 -4.83
C GLN A 18 -7.97 -13.88 -3.65
N MET A 19 -7.42 -15.01 -3.15
CA MET A 19 -7.98 -15.69 -1.98
C MET A 19 -7.90 -14.83 -0.72
N GLN A 20 -6.77 -14.18 -0.47
CA GLN A 20 -6.57 -13.32 0.70
C GLN A 20 -7.40 -12.04 0.63
N THR A 21 -7.63 -11.50 -0.57
CA THR A 21 -8.38 -10.24 -0.75
C THR A 21 -9.86 -10.45 -1.05
N LYS A 22 -10.35 -11.69 -1.11
CA LYS A 22 -11.72 -12.04 -1.55
C LYS A 22 -12.81 -11.23 -0.83
N ASN A 23 -12.65 -11.05 0.48
CA ASN A 23 -13.66 -10.43 1.34
C ASN A 23 -13.38 -8.94 1.63
N TYR A 24 -12.39 -8.34 0.97
CA TYR A 24 -11.96 -6.97 1.28
C TYR A 24 -12.12 -6.05 0.07
N ASN A 25 -12.85 -4.94 0.25
CA ASN A 25 -12.96 -3.89 -0.77
C ASN A 25 -11.79 -2.90 -0.66
N LEU A 26 -10.62 -3.32 -1.16
CA LEU A 26 -9.38 -2.53 -1.13
C LEU A 26 -9.51 -1.21 -1.92
N ASN A 27 -10.40 -1.14 -2.91
CA ASN A 27 -10.58 0.06 -3.73
C ASN A 27 -11.07 1.25 -2.90
N THR A 28 -11.98 1.02 -1.96
CA THR A 28 -12.52 2.10 -1.12
C THR A 28 -11.46 2.61 -0.15
N ALA A 29 -10.73 1.69 0.51
CA ALA A 29 -9.60 2.03 1.37
C ALA A 29 -8.56 2.88 0.61
N LEU A 30 -8.12 2.39 -0.55
CA LEU A 30 -7.09 3.01 -1.37
C LEU A 30 -7.48 4.39 -1.90
N LYS A 31 -8.75 4.64 -2.20
CA LYS A 31 -9.22 5.91 -2.79
C LYS A 31 -9.49 7.01 -1.78
N ASN A 32 -9.91 6.64 -0.57
CA ASN A 32 -10.54 7.56 0.36
C ASN A 32 -9.88 7.61 1.74
N TYR A 33 -9.27 6.50 2.19
CA TYR A 33 -8.86 6.35 3.58
C TYR A 33 -7.35 6.27 3.79
N ILE A 34 -6.57 6.03 2.72
CA ILE A 34 -5.11 6.02 2.78
C ILE A 34 -4.57 7.30 2.15
N ASP A 35 -3.67 7.99 2.86
CA ASP A 35 -2.96 9.14 2.29
C ASP A 35 -2.03 8.66 1.16
N PRO A 36 -2.19 9.17 -0.07
CA PRO A 36 -1.35 8.74 -1.19
C PRO A 36 0.14 9.08 -1.04
N ARG A 37 0.51 10.02 -0.15
CA ARG A 37 1.92 10.31 0.19
C ARG A 37 2.62 9.13 0.85
N LEU A 38 1.87 8.33 1.61
CA LEU A 38 2.39 7.12 2.25
C LEU A 38 2.87 6.11 1.20
N TYR A 39 2.10 5.93 0.12
CA TYR A 39 2.52 5.04 -0.97
C TYR A 39 3.67 5.61 -1.79
N LYS A 40 3.76 6.93 -1.93
CA LYS A 40 4.93 7.56 -2.54
C LYS A 40 6.18 7.32 -1.72
N SER A 41 6.17 7.64 -0.42
CA SER A 41 7.34 7.47 0.45
C SER A 41 7.77 6.01 0.55
N TRP A 42 6.81 5.09 0.66
CA TRP A 42 7.05 3.65 0.63
C TRP A 42 7.61 3.18 -0.72
N GLY A 43 7.05 3.65 -1.84
CA GLY A 43 7.54 3.32 -3.18
C GLY A 43 8.97 3.78 -3.40
N ASP A 44 9.28 5.02 -3.00
CA ASP A 44 10.62 5.60 -3.06
C ASP A 44 11.62 4.76 -2.23
N TYR A 45 11.22 4.27 -1.04
CA TYR A 45 12.01 3.37 -0.21
C TYR A 45 12.21 1.97 -0.82
N ALA A 46 11.15 1.37 -1.37
CA ALA A 46 11.18 0.04 -1.95
C ALA A 46 11.81 -0.02 -3.37
N GLY A 47 12.19 1.14 -3.93
CA GLY A 47 12.67 1.24 -5.32
C GLY A 47 11.57 0.94 -6.35
N LEU A 48 10.31 1.20 -6.00
CA LEU A 48 9.14 0.95 -6.83
C LEU A 48 8.45 2.27 -7.23
N ASP A 49 8.03 2.34 -8.49
CA ASP A 49 7.21 3.44 -8.96
C ASP A 49 5.80 3.37 -8.33
N TRP A 50 5.54 4.29 -7.40
CA TRP A 50 4.28 4.40 -6.68
C TRP A 50 3.08 4.60 -7.62
N THR A 51 3.28 5.14 -8.83
CA THR A 51 2.19 5.34 -9.77
C THR A 51 1.58 4.02 -10.25
N LYS A 52 2.33 2.91 -10.19
CA LYS A 52 1.84 1.57 -10.57
C LYS A 52 0.79 1.00 -9.61
N ILE A 53 0.69 1.56 -8.40
CA ILE A 53 -0.34 1.19 -7.41
C ILE A 53 -1.71 1.76 -7.83
N TYR A 54 -1.70 2.86 -8.58
CA TYR A 54 -2.89 3.62 -8.93
C TYR A 54 -3.28 3.48 -10.39
N THR A 55 -4.58 3.42 -10.66
CA THR A 55 -5.11 3.53 -12.02
C THR A 55 -4.83 4.92 -12.60
N LYS A 56 -4.90 5.08 -13.93
CA LYS A 56 -4.67 6.37 -14.60
C LYS A 56 -5.58 7.50 -14.10
N SER A 57 -6.82 7.21 -13.70
CA SER A 57 -7.71 8.21 -13.12
C SER A 57 -7.27 8.65 -11.73
N MET A 58 -6.80 7.73 -10.90
CA MET A 58 -6.28 8.01 -9.54
C MET A 58 -4.96 8.76 -9.58
N GLN A 59 -4.08 8.45 -10.54
CA GLN A 59 -2.85 9.21 -10.77
C GLN A 59 -3.13 10.70 -11.01
N ARG A 60 -4.19 11.04 -11.77
CA ARG A 60 -4.61 12.43 -11.98
C ARG A 60 -5.16 13.07 -10.69
N LYS A 61 -6.01 12.35 -9.94
CA LYS A 61 -6.53 12.81 -8.64
C LYS A 61 -5.40 13.13 -7.65
N PHE A 62 -4.34 12.34 -7.67
CA PHE A 62 -3.20 12.43 -6.74
C PHE A 62 -1.95 13.04 -7.38
N ALA A 63 -2.07 13.80 -8.48
CA ALA A 63 -0.93 14.36 -9.18
C ALA A 63 -0.05 15.25 -8.27
N TRP A 64 -0.67 15.95 -7.32
CA TRP A 64 0.00 16.81 -6.34
C TRP A 64 0.97 16.04 -5.40
N VAL A 65 0.79 14.73 -5.25
CA VAL A 65 1.63 13.88 -4.38
C VAL A 65 3.06 13.78 -4.88
N SER A 66 3.28 13.93 -6.19
CA SER A 66 4.61 13.92 -6.81
C SER A 66 5.57 14.95 -6.18
N TYR A 67 5.05 16.07 -5.70
CA TYR A 67 5.83 17.13 -5.05
C TYR A 67 6.13 16.86 -3.57
N SER A 68 5.53 15.82 -2.98
CA SER A 68 5.76 15.47 -1.57
C SER A 68 7.19 14.99 -1.35
N LYS A 69 7.87 15.58 -0.36
CA LYS A 69 9.24 15.22 0.06
C LYS A 69 9.26 14.34 1.31
N THR A 70 8.10 13.83 1.74
CA THR A 70 8.04 12.97 2.93
C THR A 70 8.86 11.71 2.71
N ARG A 71 9.77 11.42 3.64
CA ARG A 71 10.56 10.21 3.63
C ARG A 71 9.85 9.07 4.36
N TRP A 72 10.15 7.83 3.99
CA TRP A 72 9.54 6.65 4.60
C TRP A 72 9.78 6.59 6.12
N GLU A 73 10.97 6.97 6.60
CA GLU A 73 11.32 6.87 8.02
C GLU A 73 10.46 7.79 8.91
N THR A 74 9.94 8.88 8.35
CA THR A 74 9.00 9.75 9.07
C THR A 74 7.62 9.11 9.17
N GLU A 75 7.12 8.55 8.08
CA GLU A 75 5.83 7.85 8.03
C GLU A 75 5.83 6.59 8.90
N GLU A 76 6.93 5.84 8.89
CA GLU A 76 7.11 4.64 9.70
C GLU A 76 7.00 4.94 11.20
N LYS A 77 7.68 5.99 11.69
CA LYS A 77 7.56 6.44 13.09
C LYS A 77 6.15 6.85 13.45
N VAL A 78 5.43 7.51 12.54
CA VAL A 78 4.04 7.90 12.75
C VAL A 78 3.15 6.66 12.85
N ILE A 79 3.31 5.68 11.95
CA ILE A 79 2.56 4.43 11.96
C ILE A 79 2.83 3.65 13.26
N GLU A 80 4.08 3.57 13.69
CA GLU A 80 4.48 2.89 14.91
C GLU A 80 3.83 3.53 16.15
N ALA A 81 3.92 4.86 16.28
CA ALA A 81 3.30 5.59 17.38
C ALA A 81 1.76 5.41 17.42
N VAL A 82 1.10 5.45 16.26
CA VAL A 82 -0.35 5.21 16.13
C VAL A 82 -0.72 3.76 16.46
N THR A 83 0.13 2.80 16.12
CA THR A 83 -0.16 1.38 16.35
C THR A 83 0.04 1.00 17.83
N LEU A 84 1.09 1.52 18.47
CA LEU A 84 1.37 1.31 19.90
C LEU A 84 0.33 1.98 20.81
N SER A 85 -0.19 3.15 20.41
CA SER A 85 -1.26 3.79 21.18
C SER A 85 -2.59 3.02 21.15
N LYS A 86 -2.83 2.18 20.14
CA LYS A 86 -4.06 1.37 20.02
C LYS A 86 -4.05 0.10 20.89
N THR A 87 -2.88 -0.45 21.21
CA THR A 87 -2.77 -1.66 22.05
C THR A 87 -2.88 -1.36 23.55
N GLY A 88 -2.75 -0.09 23.97
CA GLY A 88 -2.90 0.34 25.37
C GLY A 88 -4.32 0.76 25.79
N GLY A 89 -5.33 0.61 24.91
CA GLY A 89 -6.66 1.23 25.07
C GLY A 89 -7.85 0.26 25.15
N SER A 90 -7.67 -0.98 25.56
CA SER A 90 -8.78 -1.92 25.83
C SER A 90 -8.74 -2.37 27.29
N GLY A 91 -9.28 -1.52 28.16
CA GLY A 91 -9.33 -1.74 29.60
C GLY A 91 -10.24 -0.70 30.26
N ASN A 92 -11.48 -0.59 29.79
CA ASN A 92 -12.65 -0.19 30.58
C ASN A 92 -13.87 -0.04 29.66
N ARG A 93 -14.63 -1.13 29.53
CA ARG A 93 -16.09 -1.15 29.50
C ARG A 93 -16.57 -2.58 29.65
#